data_AF-A0A0S7XUX8-F1
#
_entry.id   AF-A0A0S7XUX8-F1
#
_cell.length_a   1.000
_cell.length_b   1.000
_cell.length_c   1.000
_cell.angle_alpha   90.00
_cell.angle_beta   90.00
_cell.angle_gamma   90.00
#
_symmetry.space_group_name_H-M   'P 1'
#
loop_
_entity.id
_entity.type
_entity.pdbx_description
1 polymer ?
#
loop_
_entity_poly.entity_id
_entity_poly.type
_entity_poly.pdbx_seq_one_letter_code
_entity_poly.pdbx_strand_id
1 'polypeptide(L)' 'MAIEKVTVSLPVEIVNILRKEIPKRKRSKFITEVITRELKKLKEKALIEAYKEAYSEIERENKELQGVTGDGIS' A
#
# COMPACT_ATOMS: atom_id res chain seq x y z
N MET A 1 22.82 -4.66 6.03
CA MET A 1 21.49 -5.17 5.66
C MET A 1 21.51 -6.68 5.77
N ALA A 2 20.58 -7.28 6.50
CA ALA A 2 20.43 -8.73 6.54
C ALA A 2 19.80 -9.22 5.22
N ILE A 3 20.24 -10.37 4.73
CA ILE A 3 19.69 -11.01 3.52
C ILE A 3 18.96 -12.28 3.97
N GLU A 4 17.67 -12.37 3.66
CA GLU A 4 16.86 -13.55 3.89
C GLU A 4 16.48 -14.20 2.56
N LYS A 5 16.57 -15.53 2.48
CA LYS A 5 16.22 -16.29 1.27
C LYS A 5 14.78 -16.75 1.37
N VAL A 6 13.97 -16.35 0.39
CA VAL A 6 12.57 -16.77 0.28
C VAL A 6 12.41 -17.64 -0.98
N THR A 7 11.77 -18.80 -0.82
CA THR A 7 11.40 -19.68 -1.93
C THR A 7 9.91 -19.47 -2.23
N VAL A 8 9.58 -19.18 -3.49
CA VAL A 8 8.21 -18.95 -3.93
C VAL A 8 7.87 -19.78 -5.16
N SER A 9 6.64 -20.26 -5.21
CA SER A 9 6.08 -20.94 -6.38
C SER A 9 5.43 -19.90 -7.29
N LEU A 10 5.74 -19.95 -8.58
CA LEU A 10 5.20 -19.03 -9.60
C LEU A 10 4.66 -19.82 -10.79
N PRO A 11 3.64 -19.32 -11.49
CA PRO A 11 3.16 -19.95 -12.72
C PRO A 11 4.30 -20.11 -13.73
N VAL A 12 4.34 -21.27 -14.41
CA VAL A 12 5.41 -21.63 -15.36
C VAL A 12 5.55 -20.59 -16.47
N GLU A 13 4.43 -20.07 -16.96
CA GLU A 13 4.39 -19.02 -17.99
C GLU A 13 5.13 -17.75 -17.54
N ILE A 14 4.88 -17.29 -16.32
CA ILE A 14 5.53 -16.11 -15.74
C ILE A 14 7.04 -16.35 -15.57
N VAL A 15 7.42 -17.56 -15.13
CA VAL A 15 8.83 -17.93 -15.01
C VAL A 15 9.51 -17.95 -16.38
N ASN A 16 8.84 -18.42 -17.43
CA ASN A 16 9.35 -18.43 -18.79
C ASN A 16 9.55 -17.03 -19.35
N ILE A 17 8.58 -16.13 -19.15
CA ILE A 17 8.69 -14.71 -19.53
C ILE A 17 9.87 -14.08 -18.77
N LEU A 18 9.94 -14.25 -17.45
CA LEU A 18 11.05 -13.73 -16.65
C LEU A 18 12.42 -14.25 -17.13
N ARG A 19 12.46 -15.52 -17.57
CA ARG A 19 13.69 -16.14 -18.08
C ARG A 19 14.13 -15.57 -19.43
N LYS A 20 13.16 -15.27 -20.30
CA LYS A 20 13.37 -14.71 -21.64
C LYS A 20 13.79 -13.25 -21.58
N GLU A 21 13.09 -12.44 -20.79
CA GLU A 21 13.27 -10.98 -20.77
C GLU A 21 14.40 -10.54 -19.82
N ILE A 22 14.65 -11.28 -18.74
CA ILE A 22 15.63 -10.88 -17.72
C ILE A 22 16.82 -11.86 -17.67
N PRO A 23 18.07 -11.36 -17.83
CA PRO A 23 19.28 -12.16 -17.70
C PRO A 23 19.37 -12.88 -16.36
N LYS A 24 19.91 -14.12 -16.35
CA LYS A 24 19.96 -15.01 -15.17
C LYS A 24 20.45 -14.31 -13.88
N ARG A 25 21.49 -13.48 -13.98
CA ARG A 25 22.09 -12.78 -12.82
C ARG A 25 21.34 -11.52 -12.36
N LYS A 26 20.32 -11.08 -13.10
CA LYS A 26 19.53 -9.86 -12.79
C LYS A 26 18.11 -10.17 -12.30
N ARG A 27 17.67 -11.43 -12.32
CA ARG A 27 16.30 -11.81 -11.96
C ARG A 27 15.94 -11.50 -10.52
N SER A 28 16.82 -11.82 -9.56
CA SER A 28 16.58 -11.48 -8.15
C SER A 28 16.48 -9.97 -7.95
N LYS A 29 17.36 -9.19 -8.60
CA LYS A 29 17.32 -7.72 -8.54
C LYS A 29 15.98 -7.19 -9.08
N PHE A 30 15.55 -7.68 -10.24
CA PHE A 30 14.27 -7.31 -10.83
C PHE A 30 13.08 -7.63 -9.91
N ILE A 31 13.04 -8.84 -9.35
CA ILE A 31 11.98 -9.25 -8.41
C ILE A 31 11.96 -8.34 -7.19
N THR A 32 13.13 -8.04 -6.61
CA THR A 32 13.25 -7.12 -5.46
C THR A 32 12.73 -5.72 -5.80
N GLU A 33 13.08 -5.17 -6.97
CA GLU A 33 12.62 -3.84 -7.40
C GLU A 33 11.09 -3.81 -7.57
N VAL A 34 10.52 -4.83 -8.21
CA VAL A 34 9.06 -4.94 -8.38
C VAL A 34 8.36 -5.06 -7.04
N ILE A 35 8.80 -5.97 -6.16
CA ILE A 35 8.20 -6.14 -4.82
C ILE A 35 8.31 -4.85 -4.02
N THR A 36 9.47 -4.18 -4.03
CA THR A 36 9.67 -2.91 -3.31
C THR A 36 8.70 -1.84 -3.81
N ARG A 37 8.53 -1.72 -5.13
CA ARG A 37 7.61 -0.76 -5.74
C ARG A 37 6.16 -1.05 -5.36
N GLU A 38 5.72 -2.31 -5.45
CA GLU A 38 4.34 -2.67 -5.11
C GLU A 38 4.07 -2.53 -3.61
N LEU A 39 5.02 -2.87 -2.73
CA LEU A 39 4.91 -2.63 -1.29
C LEU A 39 4.83 -1.14 -0.95
N LYS A 40 5.59 -0.28 -1.65
CA LYS A 40 5.47 1.18 -1.48
C LYS A 40 4.09 1.67 -1.86
N LYS A 41 3.56 1.24 -3.01
CA LYS A 41 2.19 1.58 -3.43
C LYS A 41 1.14 1.09 -2.43
N LEU A 42 1.30 -0.11 -1.88
CA LEU A 42 0.39 -0.63 -0.85
C LEU A 42 0.44 0.22 0.41
N LYS A 43 1.63 0.65 0.85
CA LYS A 43 1.77 1.57 1.99
C LYS A 43 1.16 2.94 1.70
N GLU A 44 1.38 3.49 0.52
CA GLU A 44 0.77 4.77 0.10
C GLU A 44 -0.76 4.67 0.07
N LYS A 45 -1.30 3.58 -0.48
CA LYS A 45 -2.75 3.33 -0.48
C LYS A 45 -3.31 3.18 0.93
N ALA A 46 -2.69 2.36 1.78
CA ALA A 46 -3.11 2.17 3.16
C ALA A 46 -3.01 3.49 3.96
N LEU A 47 -2.00 4.30 3.70
CA LEU A 47 -1.85 5.62 4.30
C LEU A 47 -2.96 6.58 3.82
N ILE A 48 -3.27 6.61 2.53
CA ILE A 48 -4.37 7.41 1.97
C ILE A 48 -5.72 6.97 2.55
N GLU A 49 -5.94 5.67 2.71
CA GLU A 49 -7.17 5.11 3.27
C GLU A 49 -7.30 5.44 4.75
N ALA A 50 -6.23 5.27 5.55
CA ALA A 50 -6.19 5.69 6.95
C ALA A 50 -6.38 7.21 7.12
N TYR A 51 -5.81 8.03 6.23
CA TYR A 51 -6.07 9.48 6.23
C TYR A 51 -7.53 9.78 5.89
N LYS A 52 -8.12 9.13 4.89
CA LYS A 52 -9.53 9.33 4.54
C LYS A 52 -10.46 8.91 5.68
N GLU A 53 -10.17 7.80 6.36
CA GLU A 53 -10.90 7.38 7.56
C GLU A 53 -10.79 8.43 8.66
N ALA A 54 -9.57 8.89 8.98
CA ALA A 54 -9.35 9.95 9.97
C ALA A 54 -10.05 11.28 9.61
N TYR A 55 -10.05 11.69 8.33
CA TYR A 55 -10.79 12.87 7.88
C TYR A 55 -12.31 12.67 7.90
N SER A 56 -12.81 11.46 7.64
CA SER A 56 -14.23 11.12 7.73
C SER A 56 -14.75 11.08 9.19
N GLU A 57 -13.88 10.72 10.13
CA GLU A 57 -14.15 10.85 11.56
C GLU A 57 -14.17 12.32 12.00
N ILE A 58 -13.23 13.14 11.51
CA ILE A 58 -13.22 14.60 11.75
C ILE A 58 -14.47 15.30 11.15
N GLU A 59 -14.95 14.91 9.97
CA GLU A 59 -16.19 15.45 9.40
C GLU A 59 -17.44 15.02 10.19
N ARG A 60 -17.46 13.81 10.73
CA ARG A 60 -18.54 13.34 11.62
C ARG A 60 -18.56 14.11 12.94
N GLU A 61 -17.41 14.27 13.59
CA GLU A 61 -17.30 15.05 14.83
C GLU A 61 -17.69 16.52 14.61
N ASN A 62 -17.27 17.15 13.51
CA ASN A 62 -17.66 18.53 13.21
C ASN A 62 -19.17 18.68 12.94
N LYS A 63 -19.82 17.66 12.36
CA LYS A 63 -21.26 17.67 12.11
C LYS A 63 -22.08 17.44 13.39
N GLU A 64 -21.56 16.66 14.33
CA GLU A 64 -22.14 16.52 15.67
C GLU A 64 -21.95 17.79 16.51
N LEU A 65 -20.77 18.42 16.48
CA LEU A 65 -20.49 19.68 17.19
C LEU A 65 -21.31 20.87 16.65
N GLN A 66 -21.52 20.96 15.33
CA GLN A 66 -22.41 21.97 14.75
C GLN A 66 -23.89 21.76 15.12
N GLY A 67 -24.30 20.54 15.47
CA GLY A 67 -25.65 20.23 15.95
C GLY A 67 -25.92 20.69 17.39
N VAL A 68 -24.87 20.88 18.21
CA VAL A 68 -25.01 21.31 19.63
C VAL A 68 -24.81 22.82 19.80
N THR A 69 -24.32 23.53 18.79
CA THR A 69 -24.08 24.99 18.90
C THR A 69 -25.37 25.83 18.79
N GLY A 70 -26.52 25.19 18.50
CA GLY A 70 -27.83 25.85 18.35
C GLY A 70 -28.66 25.97 19.63
N ASP A 71 -28.23 25.38 20.75
CA ASP A 71 -29.01 25.34 21.99
C ASP A 71 -28.26 26.09 23.11
N GLY A 72 -28.37 27.42 23.14
CA GLY A 72 -27.78 28.18 24.25
C GLY A 72 -27.40 29.65 24.01
N ILE A 73 -28.04 30.38 23.10
CA ILE A 73 -28.01 31.85 23.14
C ILE A 73 -29.45 32.35 23.25
N SER A 74 -29.90 32.55 24.49
CA SER A 74 -31.02 33.42 24.87
C SER A 74 -30.48 34.55 25.72
#